data_AF-A0A1G3AXN5-F1
#
_entry.id   AF-A0A1G3AXN5-F1
#
_cell.length_a   1.000
_cell.length_b   1.000
_cell.length_c   1.000
_cell.angle_alpha   90.00
_cell.angle_beta   90.00
_cell.angle_gamma   90.00
#
_symmetry.space_group_name_H-M   'P 1'
#
loop_
_entity.id
_entity.type
_entity.pdbx_description
1 polymer ?
#
loop_
_entity_poly.entity_id
_entity_poly.type
_entity_poly.pdbx_seq_one_letter_code
_entity_poly.pdbx_strand_id
1 'polypeptide(L)' 'MDTIEINTEVAGNLQKRKKFLGIYFACCNVYGRIYNHSGTHYDGKCPICLRRLKIRIGCNGVSDRFFVAS' A
#
# COMPACT_ATOMS: atom_id res chain seq x y z
N MET A 1 -52.09 -10.13 1.42
CA MET A 1 -52.39 -9.57 2.74
C MET A 1 -51.40 -10.09 3.77
N ASP A 2 -50.17 -9.63 3.89
CA ASP A 2 -49.25 -8.91 3.02
C ASP A 2 -47.87 -9.17 3.63
N THR A 3 -46.95 -9.56 2.75
CA THR A 3 -45.52 -9.23 2.72
C THR A 3 -44.72 -9.22 4.02
N ILE A 4 -43.67 -10.05 4.10
CA ILE A 4 -42.35 -9.57 4.53
C ILE A 4 -41.29 -10.14 3.60
N GLU A 5 -40.69 -9.24 2.81
CA GLU A 5 -39.54 -9.46 1.95
C GLU A 5 -38.28 -9.66 2.79
N ILE A 6 -37.57 -10.76 2.57
CA ILE A 6 -36.20 -10.93 3.05
C ILE A 6 -35.31 -10.22 2.03
N ASN A 7 -35.04 -8.94 2.27
CA ASN A 7 -34.02 -8.20 1.57
C ASN A 7 -32.87 -7.87 2.55
N THR A 8 -31.67 -7.87 1.98
CA THR A 8 -30.48 -7.15 2.42
C THR A 8 -29.41 -7.99 3.11
N GLU A 9 -28.46 -8.52 2.33
CA GLU A 9 -27.02 -8.36 2.58
C GLU A 9 -26.30 -8.27 1.24
N VAL A 10 -26.20 -7.06 0.67
CA VAL A 10 -25.28 -6.80 -0.44
C VAL A 10 -23.87 -6.92 0.13
N ALA A 11 -23.23 -8.07 -0.10
CA ALA A 11 -21.83 -8.29 0.20
C ALA A 11 -20.98 -7.30 -0.61
N GLY A 12 -20.80 -6.10 -0.05
CA GLY A 12 -19.95 -5.07 -0.62
C GLY A 12 -18.54 -5.62 -0.77
N ASN A 13 -18.05 -5.64 -2.01
CA ASN A 13 -16.70 -6.07 -2.34
C ASN A 13 -15.70 -5.15 -1.61
N LEU A 14 -15.22 -5.59 -0.44
CA LEU A 14 -14.15 -4.96 0.32
C LEU A 14 -12.83 -5.17 -0.45
N GLN A 15 -12.69 -4.51 -1.61
CA GLN A 15 -11.41 -4.25 -2.23
C GLN A 15 -10.59 -3.44 -1.22
N LYS A 16 -9.90 -4.13 -0.30
CA LYS A 16 -8.98 -3.49 0.65
C LYS A 16 -7.97 -2.72 -0.17
N ARG A 17 -8.04 -1.38 -0.10
CA ARG A 17 -7.09 -0.49 -0.78
C ARG A 17 -5.68 -0.96 -0.43
N LYS A 18 -4.85 -1.23 -1.45
CA LYS A 18 -3.48 -1.73 -1.24
C LYS A 18 -2.71 -0.73 -0.38
N LYS A 19 -2.09 -1.22 0.69
CA LYS A 19 -1.24 -0.41 1.57
C LYS A 19 -0.04 0.10 0.79
N PHE A 20 0.31 1.36 0.99
CA PHE A 20 1.44 2.00 0.32
C PHE A 20 2.32 2.75 1.32
N LEU A 21 3.58 2.93 0.95
CA LEU A 21 4.50 3.92 1.54
C LEU A 21 4.87 4.96 0.48
N GLY A 22 4.94 6.21 0.88
CA GLY A 22 5.51 7.30 0.08
C GLY A 22 7.03 7.33 0.25
N ILE A 23 7.76 7.35 -0.85
CA ILE A 23 9.21 7.36 -0.85
C ILE A 23 9.70 8.57 -1.63
N TYR A 24 10.52 9.39 -1.01
CA TYR A 24 11.36 10.34 -1.71
C TYR A 24 12.62 9.61 -2.20
N PHE A 25 12.72 9.40 -3.50
CA PHE A 25 13.88 8.79 -4.14
C PHE A 25 14.94 9.87 -4.41
N ALA A 26 15.91 9.99 -3.51
CA ALA A 26 16.97 11.00 -3.61
C ALA A 26 17.85 10.80 -4.86
N CYS A 27 17.94 9.57 -5.40
CA CYS A 27 18.69 9.30 -6.63
C CYS A 27 18.18 10.06 -7.87
N CYS A 28 16.91 10.48 -7.89
CA CYS A 28 16.32 11.23 -9.00
C CYS A 28 15.48 12.42 -8.54
N ASN A 29 15.57 12.81 -7.26
CA ASN A 29 14.78 13.90 -6.66
C ASN A 29 13.27 13.79 -6.97
N VAL A 30 12.68 12.62 -6.73
CA VAL A 30 11.28 12.34 -7.09
C VAL A 30 10.55 11.61 -5.97
N TYR A 31 9.29 11.99 -5.73
CA TYR A 31 8.40 11.24 -4.86
C TYR A 31 7.67 10.14 -5.63
N GLY A 32 7.62 8.94 -5.06
CA GLY A 32 6.86 7.82 -5.59
C GLY A 32 6.18 7.02 -4.49
N ARG A 33 5.37 6.04 -4.89
CA ARG A 33 4.74 5.09 -3.96
C ARG A 33 5.31 3.69 -4.18
N ILE A 34 5.52 2.98 -3.09
CA ILE A 34 5.78 1.54 -3.10
C ILE A 34 4.65 0.83 -2.36
N TYR A 35 4.36 -0.40 -2.71
CA TYR A 35 3.18 -1.11 -2.21
C TYR A 35 3.56 -2.37 -1.47
N ASN A 36 2.72 -2.75 -0.51
CA ASN A 36 2.84 -4.04 0.14
C ASN A 36 1.98 -5.06 -0.60
N HIS A 37 2.63 -5.96 -1.32
CA HIS A 37 1.98 -7.06 -2.05
C HIS A 37 1.92 -8.36 -1.25
N SER A 38 2.86 -8.59 -0.32
CA SER A 38 3.10 -9.90 0.33
C SER A 38 2.69 -9.97 1.82
N GLY A 39 2.30 -8.84 2.41
CA GLY A 39 2.09 -8.68 3.84
C GLY A 39 3.37 -8.44 4.65
N THR A 40 4.55 -8.84 4.16
CA THR A 40 5.81 -8.85 4.94
C THR A 40 6.79 -7.74 4.57
N HIS A 41 6.60 -7.11 3.42
CA HIS A 41 7.44 -6.02 2.96
C HIS A 41 6.70 -5.13 1.96
N TYR A 42 7.19 -3.91 1.82
CA TYR A 42 6.86 -3.03 0.70
C TYR A 42 7.93 -3.15 -0.37
N ASP A 43 7.51 -3.23 -1.62
CA ASP A 43 8.39 -3.31 -2.79
C ASP A 43 8.00 -2.28 -3.86
N GLY A 44 9.02 -1.83 -4.58
CA GLY A 44 8.85 -0.90 -5.69
C GLY A 44 10.18 -0.44 -6.26
N LYS A 45 10.14 0.66 -7.02
CA LYS A 45 11.31 1.22 -7.69
C LYS A 45 11.18 2.72 -7.87
N CYS A 46 12.31 3.41 -8.03
CA CYS A 46 12.31 4.79 -8.48
C CYS A 46 11.60 4.87 -9.85
N PRO A 47 10.65 5.80 -10.06
CA PRO A 47 9.92 5.90 -11.32
C PRO A 47 10.80 6.38 -12.49
N ILE A 48 11.97 6.98 -12.20
CA ILE A 48 12.87 7.53 -13.22
C ILE A 48 13.97 6.54 -13.58
N CYS A 49 14.84 6.18 -12.63
CA CYS A 49 15.99 5.29 -12.90
C CYS A 49 15.73 3.81 -12.66
N LEU A 50 14.50 3.44 -12.22
CA LEU A 50 14.10 2.06 -11.95
C LEU A 50 14.90 1.34 -10.85
N ARG A 51 15.70 2.05 -10.05
CA ARG A 51 16.39 1.51 -8.87
C ARG A 51 15.37 0.84 -7.94
N ARG A 52 15.57 -0.46 -7.69
CA ARG A 52 14.67 -1.28 -6.86
C ARG A 52 14.82 -0.92 -5.38
N LEU A 53 13.71 -1.02 -4.65
CA LEU A 53 13.63 -0.78 -3.22
C LEU A 53 12.77 -1.87 -2.57
N LYS A 54 13.21 -2.36 -1.40
CA LYS A 54 12.47 -3.31 -0.56
C LYS A 54 12.57 -2.88 0.90
N ILE A 55 11.44 -2.67 1.56
CA ILE A 55 11.36 -2.29 2.98
C ILE A 55 10.62 -3.39 3.74
N ARG A 56 11.29 -4.09 4.65
CA ARG A 56 10.69 -5.15 5.48
C ARG A 56 9.85 -4.55 6.59
N ILE A 57 8.79 -5.25 6.98
CA ILE A 57 7.98 -4.92 8.16
C ILE A 57 8.51 -5.75 9.33
N GLY A 58 9.21 -5.09 10.26
CA GLY A 58 9.69 -5.70 11.50
C GLY A 58 8.69 -5.55 12.65
N CYS A 59 8.86 -6.35 13.71
CA CYS A 59 8.09 -6.22 14.95
C CYS A 59 8.23 -4.83 15.59
N ASN A 60 9.43 -4.25 15.53
CA ASN A 60 9.75 -2.89 15.99
C ASN A 60 9.66 -1.87 14.84
N GLY A 61 8.78 -2.12 13.87
CA GLY A 61 8.53 -1.18 12.77
C GLY A 61 7.92 0.12 13.29
N VAL A 62 7.95 1.14 12.44
CA VAL A 62 7.31 2.43 12.70
C VAL A 62 5.99 2.54 11.94
N SER A 63 5.09 3.39 12.42
CA SER A 63 3.82 3.72 11.75
C SER A 63 3.96 4.81 10.69
N ASP A 64 5.18 5.33 10.46
CA ASP A 64 5.45 6.34 9.45
C ASP A 64 5.11 5.84 8.05
N ARG A 65 4.58 6.75 7.23
CA ARG A 65 4.19 6.45 5.84
C ARG A 65 5.13 7.03 4.80
N PHE A 66 6.01 7.94 5.20
CA PHE A 66 6.89 8.67 4.28
C PHE A 66 8.34 8.47 4.68
N PHE A 67 9.16 8.05 3.72
CA PHE A 67 10.58 7.77 3.93
C PHE A 67 11.41 8.37 2.80
N VAL A 68 12.72 8.48 3.04
CA VAL A 68 13.71 8.85 2.03
C VAL A 68 14.53 7.61 1.66
N ALA A 69 14.78 7.41 0.36
CA ALA A 69 15.68 6.39 -0.16
C ALA A 69 16.78 7.04 -0.99
N SER A 70 18.03 6.91 -0.55
CA SER A 70 19.24 7.46 -1.19
C SER A 70 20.13 6.36 -1.76
#